data_AF-A0A7Y6AZZ6-F1
#
_entry.id   AF-A0A7Y6AZZ6-F1
#
_cell.length_a   1.000
_cell.length_b   1.000
_cell.length_c   1.000
_cell.angle_alpha   90.00
_cell.angle_beta   90.00
_cell.angle_gamma   90.00
#
_symmetry.space_group_name_H-M   'P 1'
#
loop_
_entity.id
_entity.type
_entity.pdbx_description
1 polymer ?
#
loop_
_entity_poly.entity_id
_entity_poly.type
_entity_poly.pdbx_seq_one_letter_code
_entity_poly.pdbx_strand_id
1 'polypeptide(L)' 'MTEPSNLYAHWPAHHLMFVALRDGGNAPEQLAPAVAAFHGISVDELKAQCRRTGEEWIARDGGLGEINQRVYAWAKS' A
#
# COMPACT_ATOMS: atom_id res chain seq x y z
N MET A 1 26.78 -16.61 -7.28
CA MET A 1 25.40 -16.20 -7.62
C MET A 1 25.00 -15.17 -6.58
N THR A 2 24.87 -13.90 -6.97
CA THR A 2 24.28 -12.88 -6.09
C THR A 2 22.79 -13.14 -5.99
N GLU A 3 22.26 -13.27 -4.77
CA GLU A 3 20.81 -13.35 -4.55
C GLU A 3 20.12 -12.16 -5.23
N PRO A 4 18.93 -12.36 -5.82
CA PRO A 4 18.16 -11.25 -6.34
C PRO A 4 17.87 -10.28 -5.20
N SER A 5 18.38 -9.06 -5.30
CA SER A 5 18.14 -8.01 -4.31
C SER A 5 16.66 -7.65 -4.30
N ASN A 6 15.92 -8.11 -3.28
CA ASN A 6 14.55 -7.67 -3.08
C ASN A 6 14.58 -6.18 -2.71
N LEU A 7 14.21 -5.30 -3.64
CA LEU A 7 14.19 -3.84 -3.48
C LEU A 7 13.31 -3.37 -2.30
N TYR A 8 12.43 -4.25 -1.81
CA TYR A 8 11.48 -3.95 -0.74
C TYR A 8 11.86 -4.58 0.61
N ALA A 9 13.00 -5.25 0.72
CA ALA A 9 13.38 -5.99 1.94
C ALA A 9 13.43 -5.13 3.21
N HIS A 10 13.72 -3.83 3.07
CA HIS A 10 13.82 -2.89 4.18
C HIS A 10 12.61 -1.97 4.31
N TRP A 11 11.58 -2.18 3.48
CA TRP A 11 10.42 -1.31 3.52
C TRP A 11 9.57 -1.60 4.76
N PRO A 12 9.02 -0.56 5.40
CA PRO A 12 8.02 -0.74 6.42
C PRO A 12 6.81 -1.54 5.89
N ALA A 13 6.19 -2.33 6.76
CA ALA A 13 5.05 -3.17 6.39
C ALA A 13 3.89 -2.38 5.76
N HIS A 14 3.64 -1.15 6.21
CA HIS A 14 2.57 -0.30 5.66
C HIS A 14 2.84 0.14 4.22
N HIS A 15 4.11 0.29 3.83
CA HIS A 15 4.47 0.53 2.42
C HIS A 15 4.24 -0.72 1.58
N LEU A 16 4.58 -1.91 2.10
CA LEU A 16 4.35 -3.19 1.43
C LEU A 16 2.85 -3.44 1.20
N MET A 17 2.02 -3.21 2.22
CA MET A 17 0.56 -3.30 2.12
C MET A 17 0.01 -2.36 1.04
N PHE A 18 0.50 -1.12 0.99
CA PHE A 18 0.08 -0.14 -0.01
C PHE A 18 0.43 -0.59 -1.43
N VAL A 19 1.68 -1.03 -1.67
CA VAL A 19 2.08 -1.47 -3.03
C VAL A 19 1.41 -2.77 -3.45
N ALA A 20 1.06 -3.66 -2.51
CA ALA A 20 0.27 -4.85 -2.82
C ALA A 20 -1.11 -4.49 -3.42
N LEU A 21 -1.78 -3.45 -2.88
CA LEU A 21 -3.04 -2.96 -3.44
C LEU A 21 -2.84 -2.16 -4.74
N ARG A 22 -1.72 -1.46 -4.87
CA ARG A 22 -1.36 -0.68 -6.07
C ARG A 22 -1.11 -1.57 -7.28
N ASP A 23 -0.33 -2.64 -7.09
CA ASP A 23 0.23 -3.45 -8.17
C ASP A 23 -0.54 -4.74 -8.45
N GLY A 24 -1.51 -5.10 -7.59
CA GLY A 24 -2.27 -6.36 -7.70
C GLY A 24 -3.24 -6.44 -8.88
N GLY A 25 -3.21 -5.49 -9.83
CA GLY A 25 -3.95 -5.50 -11.10
C GLY A 25 -5.47 -5.25 -11.00
N ASN A 26 -6.07 -5.51 -9.84
CA ASN A 26 -7.48 -5.27 -9.54
C ASN A 26 -7.67 -3.94 -8.78
N ALA A 27 -8.93 -3.54 -8.56
CA ALA A 27 -9.21 -2.36 -7.76
C ALA A 27 -8.85 -2.57 -6.27
N PRO A 28 -8.37 -1.55 -5.53
CA PRO A 28 -7.98 -1.68 -4.13
C PRO A 28 -9.06 -2.33 -3.26
N GLU A 29 -10.32 -1.98 -3.47
CA GLU A 29 -11.48 -2.53 -2.77
C GLU A 29 -11.69 -4.03 -2.98
N GLN A 30 -11.24 -4.58 -4.12
CA GLN A 30 -11.36 -6.01 -4.44
C GLN A 30 -10.23 -6.82 -3.78
N LEU A 31 -9.03 -6.24 -3.67
CA LEU A 31 -7.87 -6.91 -3.09
C LEU A 31 -7.79 -6.77 -1.56
N ALA A 32 -8.36 -5.70 -1.02
CA ALA A 32 -8.26 -5.35 0.39
C ALA A 32 -8.64 -6.50 1.36
N PRO A 33 -9.70 -7.28 1.14
CA PRO A 33 -10.02 -8.39 2.05
C PRO A 33 -8.90 -9.44 2.12
N ALA A 34 -8.29 -9.79 0.98
CA ALA A 34 -7.23 -10.78 0.92
C ALA A 34 -5.92 -10.26 1.53
N VAL A 35 -5.56 -9.00 1.24
CA VAL A 35 -4.37 -8.35 1.80
C VAL A 35 -4.52 -8.18 3.32
N ALA A 36 -5.68 -7.74 3.80
CA ALA A 36 -5.97 -7.58 5.22
C ALA A 36 -5.86 -8.93 5.96
N ALA A 37 -6.46 -9.99 5.38
CA ALA A 37 -6.37 -11.35 5.94
C ALA A 37 -4.94 -11.87 5.99
N PHE A 38 -4.13 -11.65 4.94
CA PHE A 38 -2.72 -12.06 4.92
C PHE A 38 -1.91 -11.41 6.05
N HIS A 39 -2.22 -10.17 6.38
CA HIS A 39 -1.57 -9.43 7.46
C HIS A 39 -2.24 -9.60 8.84
N GLY A 40 -3.34 -10.36 8.93
CA GLY A 40 -4.07 -10.58 10.18
C GLY A 40 -4.73 -9.32 10.74
N ILE A 41 -5.11 -8.38 9.87
CA ILE A 41 -5.75 -7.10 10.25
C ILE A 41 -7.13 -6.98 9.59
N SER A 42 -7.93 -6.03 10.06
CA SER A 42 -9.18 -5.62 9.42
C SER A 42 -8.91 -4.76 8.18
N VAL A 43 -9.93 -4.62 7.31
CA VAL A 43 -9.86 -3.72 6.15
C VAL A 43 -9.72 -2.26 6.59
N ASP A 44 -10.32 -1.86 7.72
CA ASP A 44 -10.20 -0.50 8.24
C ASP A 44 -8.79 -0.19 8.75
N GLU A 45 -8.14 -1.16 9.40
CA GLU A 45 -6.72 -1.06 9.76
C GLU A 45 -5.83 -1.01 8.52
N LEU A 46 -6.11 -1.81 7.50
CA LEU A 46 -5.40 -1.75 6.22
C LEU A 46 -5.54 -0.36 5.58
N LYS A 47 -6.75 0.21 5.56
CA LYS A 47 -6.98 1.58 5.10
C LYS A 47 -6.15 2.58 5.92
N ALA A 48 -6.07 2.43 7.24
CA ALA A 48 -5.23 3.29 8.07
C ALA A 48 -3.74 3.21 7.70
N GLN A 49 -3.22 2.02 7.44
CA GLN A 49 -1.83 1.83 6.96
C GLN A 49 -1.63 2.46 5.57
N CYS A 50 -2.61 2.32 4.67
CA CYS A 50 -2.51 2.91 3.35
C CYS A 50 -2.59 4.44 3.38
N ARG A 51 -3.41 5.03 4.26
CA ARG A 51 -3.45 6.49 4.47
C ARG A 51 -2.10 7.00 4.96
N ARG A 52 -1.52 6.33 5.96
CA ARG A 52 -0.19 6.66 6.49
C ARG A 52 0.87 6.66 5.39
N THR A 53 0.93 5.62 4.56
CA THR A 53 1.86 5.56 3.42
C THR A 53 1.65 6.72 2.45
N GLY A 54 0.39 7.01 2.10
CA GLY A 54 0.08 8.14 1.22
C GLY A 54 0.51 9.48 1.79
N GLU A 55 0.26 9.74 3.08
CA GLU A 55 0.69 10.96 3.77
C GLU A 55 2.21 11.10 3.83
N GLU A 56 2.94 10.03 4.14
CA GLU A 56 4.41 10.00 4.15
C GLU A 56 4.98 10.32 2.77
N TRP A 57 4.41 9.75 1.70
CA TRP A 57 4.87 9.99 0.34
C TRP A 57 4.49 11.38 -0.17
N ILE A 58 3.31 11.90 0.19
CA ILE A 58 2.95 13.31 -0.09
C ILE A 58 3.94 14.25 0.59
N ALA A 59 4.28 14.01 1.85
CA ALA A 59 5.23 14.83 2.59
C ALA A 59 6.64 14.79 1.97
N ARG A 60 7.05 13.63 1.42
CA ARG A 60 8.36 13.44 0.77
C ARG A 60 8.41 14.06 -0.63
N ASP A 61 7.37 13.83 -1.44
CA ASP A 61 7.40 14.04 -2.90
C ASP A 61 6.55 15.23 -3.36
N GLY A 62 5.80 15.87 -2.46
CA GLY A 62 4.90 17.00 -2.76
C GLY A 62 3.56 16.58 -3.39
N GLY A 63 3.33 15.28 -3.58
CA GLY A 63 2.09 14.74 -4.14
C GLY A 63 2.18 13.25 -4.44
N LEU A 64 1.08 12.67 -4.94
CA LEU A 64 1.04 11.29 -5.41
C LEU A 64 0.80 11.25 -6.92
N GLY A 65 1.53 10.37 -7.61
CA GLY A 65 1.18 9.97 -8.97
C GLY A 65 -0.17 9.22 -8.99
N GLU A 66 -0.82 9.18 -10.15
CA GLU A 66 -2.19 8.67 -10.33
C GLU A 66 -2.41 7.28 -9.70
N ILE A 67 -1.46 6.35 -9.92
CA ILE A 67 -1.56 4.98 -9.40
C ILE A 67 -1.54 4.92 -7.86
N ASN A 68 -0.75 5.78 -7.22
CA ASN A 68 -0.72 5.88 -5.75
C ASN A 68 -1.95 6.64 -5.24
N GLN A 69 -2.37 7.67 -5.97
CA GLN A 69 -3.53 8.48 -5.61
C GLN A 69 -4.81 7.62 -5.54
N ARG A 70 -4.97 6.62 -6.40
CA ARG A 70 -6.10 5.68 -6.37
C ARG A 70 -6.19 4.93 -5.03
N VAL A 71 -5.09 4.35 -4.56
CA VAL A 71 -5.05 3.60 -3.30
C VAL A 71 -5.27 4.55 -2.12
N TYR A 72 -4.66 5.73 -2.14
CA TYR A 72 -4.83 6.72 -1.08
C TYR A 72 -6.28 7.23 -1.00
N ALA A 73 -6.93 7.50 -2.13
CA ALA A 73 -8.32 7.94 -2.17
C ALA A 73 -9.28 6.87 -1.63
N TRP A 74 -9.11 5.61 -2.05
CA TRP A 74 -9.86 4.48 -1.51
C TRP A 74 -9.65 4.34 0.01
N ALA A 75 -8.42 4.52 0.48
CA ALA A 75 -8.10 4.43 1.89
C ALA A 75 -8.76 5.56 2.73
N LYS A 76 -9.14 6.67 2.11
CA LYS A 76 -9.86 7.79 2.77
C LYS A 76 -11.38 7.70 2.69
N SER A 77 -11.92 6.84 1.82
CA SER A 77 -13.36 6.58 1.72
C SER A 77 -13.91 5.69 2.82
#